data_AF-M1EHU9-F1
#
_entry.id   AF-M1EHU9-F1
#
_cell.length_a   1.000
_cell.length_b   1.000
_cell.length_c   1.000
_cell.angle_alpha   90.00
_cell.angle_beta   90.00
_cell.angle_gamma   90.00
#
_symmetry.space_group_name_H-M   'P 1'
#
loop_
_entity.id
_entity.type
_entity.pdbx_description
1 polymer ?
#
loop_
_entity_poly.entity_id
_entity_poly.type
_entity_poly.pdbx_seq_one_letter_code
_entity_poly.pdbx_strand_id
1 'polypeptide(L)'
;SEGKGSTFAKASFVASGNRTDISLDDPNFWQKWAKIAELDTEAKNEKESLVIDRPRVRKQTKHYNSFEEDELMEFSELDSDSDERPTRSRRLNDKTRRYLRAECFRVEKNLLIFGWGRWKDILTHGRFKWHLNEKDMEMICRALLVYCVKHYKGDEKIKSFIWELITPTKDGQAQTLQ
;
A
#
# COMPACT_ATOMS: atom_id res chain seq x y z
N SER A 1 -6.60 -13.62 -43.87
CA SER A 1 -7.30 -13.07 -42.69
C SER A 1 -6.53 -13.47 -41.44
N GLU A 2 -5.63 -12.60 -40.98
CA GLU A 2 -4.82 -12.81 -39.78
C GLU A 2 -5.67 -12.50 -38.54
N GLY A 3 -5.91 -13.52 -37.73
CA GLY A 3 -6.68 -13.44 -36.50
C GLY A 3 -5.84 -12.92 -35.34
N LYS A 4 -6.13 -11.69 -34.94
CA LYS A 4 -5.95 -11.05 -33.62
C LYS A 4 -5.29 -11.91 -32.53
N GLY A 5 -4.10 -11.49 -32.12
CA GLY A 5 -3.34 -12.05 -31.00
C GLY A 5 -4.08 -11.95 -29.67
N SER A 6 -4.37 -13.11 -29.09
CA SER A 6 -4.76 -13.26 -27.68
C SER A 6 -3.56 -12.88 -26.80
N THR A 7 -3.72 -11.84 -25.99
CA THR A 7 -2.71 -11.36 -25.01
C THR A 7 -2.76 -12.12 -23.69
N PHE A 8 -3.52 -13.22 -23.61
CA PHE A 8 -3.39 -14.16 -22.50
C PHE A 8 -2.30 -15.17 -22.86
N ALA A 9 -1.18 -15.12 -22.14
CA ALA A 9 -0.15 -16.15 -22.25
C ALA A 9 -0.80 -17.52 -22.00
N LYS A 10 -0.90 -18.34 -23.05
CA LYS A 10 -1.32 -19.73 -22.91
C LYS A 10 -0.14 -20.49 -22.33
N ALA A 11 -0.13 -20.67 -21.01
CA ALA A 11 0.86 -21.49 -20.33
C ALA A 11 0.76 -22.92 -20.88
N SER A 12 1.82 -23.39 -21.53
CA SER A 12 1.96 -24.78 -21.95
C SER A 12 2.81 -25.48 -20.90
N PHE A 13 2.23 -26.39 -20.11
CA PHE A 13 2.98 -27.25 -19.21
C PHE A 13 3.48 -28.46 -20.01
N VAL A 14 4.80 -28.54 -20.22
CA VAL A 14 5.46 -29.77 -20.68
C VAL A 14 5.88 -30.53 -19.43
N ALA A 15 5.14 -31.57 -19.06
CA ALA A 15 5.55 -32.49 -18.02
C ALA A 15 6.53 -33.50 -18.64
N SER A 16 7.83 -33.28 -18.48
CA SER A 16 8.83 -34.32 -18.73
C SER A 16 8.73 -35.37 -17.62
N GLY A 17 8.55 -36.63 -18.02
CA GLY A 17 8.25 -37.75 -17.14
C GLY A 17 9.35 -38.03 -16.10
N ASN A 18 8.94 -37.99 -14.83
CA ASN A 18 9.18 -38.98 -13.76
C ASN A 18 8.60 -38.45 -12.44
N ARG A 19 7.32 -38.06 -12.44
CA ARG A 19 6.56 -37.81 -11.21
C ARG A 19 5.57 -38.94 -11.06
N THR A 20 5.33 -39.37 -9.83
CA THR A 20 4.28 -40.30 -9.40
C THR A 20 2.90 -39.70 -9.71
N ASP A 21 2.58 -39.60 -11.00
CA ASP A 21 1.53 -38.75 -11.51
C ASP A 21 0.21 -39.52 -11.51
N ILE A 22 -0.75 -39.00 -10.76
CA ILE A 22 -2.11 -39.53 -10.74
C ILE A 22 -2.83 -38.87 -11.89
N SER A 23 -3.49 -39.66 -12.76
CA SER A 23 -4.19 -39.11 -13.92
C SER A 23 -5.21 -38.06 -13.51
N LEU A 24 -5.26 -36.93 -14.23
CA LEU A 24 -6.24 -35.86 -14.00
C LEU A 24 -7.70 -36.33 -14.15
N ASP A 25 -7.93 -37.37 -14.95
CA ASP A 25 -9.26 -37.96 -15.16
C ASP A 25 -9.54 -39.12 -14.18
N ASP A 26 -8.66 -39.37 -13.19
CA ASP A 26 -8.85 -40.44 -12.22
C ASP A 26 -10.00 -40.09 -11.26
N PRO A 27 -11.08 -40.90 -11.21
CA PRO A 27 -12.19 -40.66 -10.28
C PRO A 27 -11.76 -40.63 -8.81
N ASN A 28 -10.62 -41.26 -8.50
CA ASN A 28 -10.03 -41.35 -7.17
C ASN A 28 -8.76 -40.49 -7.02
N PHE A 29 -8.60 -39.44 -7.83
CA PHE A 29 -7.44 -38.55 -7.83
C PHE A 29 -7.05 -38.09 -6.42
N TRP A 30 -8.02 -37.56 -5.67
CA TRP A 30 -7.78 -37.01 -4.33
C TRP A 30 -7.34 -38.05 -3.30
N GLN A 31 -7.86 -39.28 -3.37
CA GLN A 31 -7.47 -40.35 -2.45
C GLN A 31 -6.02 -40.79 -2.70
N LYS A 32 -5.66 -40.99 -3.98
CA LYS A 32 -4.30 -41.34 -4.35
C LYS A 32 -3.34 -40.20 -4.01
N TRP A 33 -3.75 -38.95 -4.21
CA TRP A 33 -2.93 -37.78 -3.90
C TRP A 33 -2.69 -37.68 -2.40
N ALA A 34 -3.73 -37.85 -1.59
CA ALA A 34 -3.64 -37.89 -0.14
C ALA A 34 -2.66 -38.99 0.33
N LYS A 35 -2.73 -40.18 -0.28
CA LYS A 35 -1.80 -41.28 0.02
C LYS A 35 -0.34 -40.95 -0.34
N ILE A 36 -0.10 -40.29 -1.47
CA ILE A 36 1.25 -39.82 -1.86
C ILE A 36 1.75 -38.74 -0.90
N ALA A 37 0.85 -37.88 -0.42
CA ALA A 37 1.14 -36.84 0.55
C ALA A 37 1.15 -37.32 2.01
N GLU A 38 0.99 -38.62 2.26
CA GLU A 38 0.91 -39.23 3.60
C GLU A 38 -0.16 -38.60 4.51
N LEU A 39 -1.26 -38.12 3.92
CA LEU A 39 -2.38 -37.57 4.67
C LEU A 39 -3.28 -38.69 5.18
N ASP A 40 -3.44 -38.78 6.50
CA ASP A 40 -4.39 -39.68 7.13
C ASP A 40 -5.82 -39.12 7.00
N THR A 41 -6.59 -39.67 6.05
CA THR A 41 -7.98 -39.30 5.80
C THR A 41 -8.97 -39.97 6.76
N GLU A 42 -8.53 -40.97 7.53
CA GLU A 42 -9.37 -41.75 8.44
C GLU A 42 -9.23 -41.31 9.89
N ALA A 43 -8.20 -40.51 10.22
CA ALA A 43 -8.11 -39.75 11.46
C ALA A 43 -9.29 -38.77 11.55
N LYS A 44 -10.40 -39.26 12.12
CA LYS A 44 -11.58 -38.52 12.54
C LYS A 44 -11.18 -37.20 13.19
N ASN A 45 -11.27 -36.12 12.43
CA ASN A 45 -11.32 -34.74 12.94
C ASN A 45 -12.68 -34.49 13.60
N GLU A 46 -13.00 -35.22 14.66
CA GLU A 46 -14.19 -34.94 15.50
C GLU A 46 -14.07 -33.57 16.21
N LYS A 47 -12.90 -32.92 16.14
CA LYS A 47 -12.62 -31.63 16.81
C LYS A 47 -12.56 -30.41 15.90
N GLU A 48 -12.67 -30.56 14.57
CA GLU A 48 -12.62 -29.43 13.64
C GLU A 48 -13.89 -29.34 12.78
N SER A 49 -15.04 -29.17 13.42
CA SER A 49 -16.22 -28.64 12.73
C SER A 49 -15.98 -27.17 12.38
N LEU A 50 -15.34 -26.93 11.23
CA LEU A 50 -15.17 -25.59 10.63
C LEU A 50 -16.48 -25.06 10.02
N VAL A 51 -17.54 -25.88 10.04
CA VAL A 51 -18.88 -25.48 9.64
C VAL A 51 -19.48 -24.67 10.78
N ILE A 52 -19.42 -23.35 10.63
CA ILE A 52 -20.12 -22.43 11.52
C ILE A 52 -21.60 -22.46 11.13
N ASP A 53 -22.41 -23.26 11.84
CA ASP A 53 -23.89 -23.38 11.67
C ASP A 53 -24.67 -22.11 12.05
N ARG A 54 -24.02 -20.95 12.06
CA ARG A 54 -24.68 -19.69 12.38
C ARG A 54 -25.26 -19.12 11.08
N PRO A 55 -26.55 -18.74 11.05
CA PRO A 55 -27.15 -18.14 9.86
C PRO A 55 -26.34 -16.89 9.48
N ARG A 56 -25.89 -16.84 8.23
CA ARG A 56 -25.07 -15.73 7.72
C ARG A 56 -25.87 -14.42 7.78
N VAL A 57 -25.53 -13.54 8.71
CA VAL A 57 -26.10 -12.19 8.77
C VAL A 57 -25.36 -11.27 7.81
N ARG A 58 -26.00 -10.94 6.68
CA ARG A 58 -25.46 -9.98 5.72
C ARG A 58 -25.79 -8.56 6.20
N LYS A 59 -24.79 -7.81 6.67
CA LYS A 59 -24.96 -6.37 6.94
C LYS A 59 -24.85 -5.58 5.64
N GLN A 60 -25.82 -4.72 5.37
CA GLN A 60 -25.75 -3.76 4.26
C GLN A 60 -24.67 -2.73 4.59
N THR A 61 -23.79 -2.43 3.63
CA THR A 61 -22.75 -1.41 3.82
C THR A 61 -23.40 -0.03 3.82
N LYS A 62 -23.36 0.69 4.95
CA LYS A 62 -23.83 2.08 5.02
C LYS A 62 -22.92 2.96 4.17
N HIS A 63 -23.52 3.77 3.29
CA HIS A 63 -22.82 4.79 2.53
C HIS A 63 -22.43 5.94 3.48
N TYR A 64 -21.14 6.21 3.59
CA TYR A 64 -20.61 7.26 4.48
C TYR A 64 -20.69 8.64 3.80
N ASN A 65 -21.89 9.11 3.44
CA ASN A 65 -22.07 10.42 2.79
C ASN A 65 -23.35 11.18 3.22
N SER A 66 -23.95 10.82 4.36
CA SER A 66 -24.97 11.64 5.01
C SER A 66 -24.93 11.36 6.51
N PHE A 67 -23.94 11.92 7.18
CA PHE A 67 -24.10 12.29 8.57
C PHE A 67 -24.12 13.81 8.56
N GLU A 68 -25.33 14.34 8.50
CA GLU A 68 -25.64 15.71 8.93
C GLU A 68 -25.00 15.91 10.31
N GLU A 69 -24.41 17.09 10.48
CA GLU A 69 -23.49 17.47 11.54
C GLU A 69 -24.18 17.68 12.91
N ASP A 70 -25.49 17.42 13.00
CA ASP A 70 -26.35 17.86 14.10
C ASP A 70 -26.57 16.85 15.25
N GLU A 71 -26.37 15.55 15.05
CA GLU A 71 -26.68 14.56 16.12
C GLU A 71 -25.49 14.23 17.06
N LEU A 72 -24.30 14.79 16.81
CA LEU A 72 -23.11 14.53 17.65
C LEU A 72 -22.93 15.56 18.78
N MET A 73 -23.83 16.53 18.92
CA MET A 73 -23.72 17.60 19.92
C MET A 73 -24.29 17.21 21.30
N GLU A 74 -25.02 16.08 21.43
CA GLU A 74 -25.81 15.79 22.63
C GLU A 74 -25.14 14.85 23.67
N PHE A 75 -23.93 14.31 23.42
CA PHE A 75 -23.28 13.37 24.35
C PHE A 75 -22.00 13.86 25.04
N SER A 76 -21.69 15.15 25.01
CA SER A 76 -20.56 15.69 25.78
C SER A 76 -20.96 16.74 26.81
N GLU A 77 -21.80 16.33 27.77
CA GLU A 77 -21.88 16.96 29.09
C GLU A 77 -21.50 15.92 30.15
N LEU A 78 -20.20 15.75 30.39
CA LEU A 78 -19.71 15.38 31.71
C LEU A 78 -18.28 15.92 31.90
N ASP A 79 -18.16 16.75 32.91
CA ASP A 79 -16.99 17.47 33.38
C ASP A 79 -15.80 16.51 33.62
N SER A 80 -14.66 16.76 32.99
CA SER A 80 -13.41 16.04 33.27
C SER A 80 -12.22 16.92 32.94
N ASP A 81 -11.94 17.83 33.86
CA ASP A 81 -10.69 18.57 33.99
C ASP A 81 -9.51 17.58 34.17
N SER A 82 -8.67 17.43 33.14
CA SER A 82 -7.31 16.88 33.24
C SER A 82 -6.54 17.10 31.94
N ASP A 83 -5.28 17.51 32.10
CA ASP A 83 -4.29 17.95 31.12
C ASP A 83 -4.25 17.25 29.75
N GLU A 84 -3.97 18.09 28.74
CA GLU A 84 -3.35 17.80 27.44
C GLU A 84 -3.84 16.55 26.67
N ARG A 85 -5.02 16.66 26.05
CA ARG A 85 -5.38 15.82 24.89
C ARG A 85 -5.56 16.70 23.65
N PRO A 86 -4.98 16.32 22.50
CA PRO A 86 -5.13 17.09 21.28
C PRO A 86 -6.59 17.01 20.86
N THR A 87 -7.30 18.11 21.10
CA THR A 87 -8.62 18.38 20.55
C THR A 87 -8.56 18.05 19.07
N ARG A 88 -9.49 17.22 18.60
CA ARG A 88 -9.68 16.94 17.18
C ARG A 88 -10.07 18.26 16.52
N SER A 89 -9.06 19.04 16.14
CA SER A 89 -9.17 20.28 15.39
C SER A 89 -9.74 19.95 14.02
N ARG A 90 -11.08 19.92 13.95
CA ARG A 90 -11.85 19.69 12.74
C ARG A 90 -12.01 20.98 11.92
N ARG A 91 -11.02 21.88 11.98
CA ARG A 91 -10.86 23.07 11.11
C ARG A 91 -9.38 23.38 10.85
N LEU A 92 -8.55 22.33 10.71
CA LEU A 92 -7.10 22.48 10.58
C LEU A 92 -6.66 22.70 9.12
N ASN A 93 -6.73 23.96 8.70
CA ASN A 93 -5.84 24.62 7.74
C ASN A 93 -5.56 23.86 6.41
N ASP A 94 -6.25 24.28 5.35
CA ASP A 94 -6.08 23.94 3.92
C ASP A 94 -4.63 24.07 3.38
N LYS A 95 -3.71 24.59 4.19
CA LYS A 95 -2.27 24.75 3.87
C LYS A 95 -1.44 23.49 4.09
N THR A 96 -1.94 22.51 4.84
CA THR A 96 -1.26 21.23 5.05
C THR A 96 -2.15 20.12 4.53
N ARG A 97 -2.38 20.11 3.21
CA ARG A 97 -2.91 18.96 2.49
C ARG A 97 -1.99 17.78 2.77
N ARG A 98 -2.29 17.03 3.83
CA ARG A 98 -1.63 15.78 4.17
C ARG A 98 -1.80 14.88 2.95
N TYR A 99 -0.75 14.80 2.14
CA TYR A 99 -0.68 13.87 1.03
C TYR A 99 -1.10 12.52 1.57
N LEU A 100 -2.18 11.95 1.00
CA LEU A 100 -2.67 10.67 1.46
C LEU A 100 -1.52 9.68 1.40
N ARG A 101 -1.51 8.70 2.29
CA ARG A 101 -0.46 7.65 2.33
C ARG A 101 -0.16 7.07 0.93
N ALA A 102 -1.19 6.92 0.10
CA ALA A 102 -1.06 6.50 -1.30
C ALA A 102 -0.24 7.45 -2.19
N GLU A 103 -0.40 8.77 -2.03
CA GLU A 103 0.38 9.76 -2.77
C GLU A 103 1.84 9.78 -2.31
N CYS A 104 2.10 9.64 -1.00
CA CYS A 104 3.47 9.50 -0.49
C CYS A 104 4.17 8.28 -1.10
N PHE A 105 3.49 7.13 -1.18
CA PHE A 105 4.03 5.93 -1.84
C PHE A 105 4.33 6.15 -3.33
N ARG A 106 3.47 6.90 -4.04
CA ARG A 106 3.72 7.25 -5.45
C ARG A 106 4.94 8.15 -5.59
N VAL A 107 5.06 9.16 -4.74
CA VAL A 107 6.22 10.06 -4.73
C VAL A 107 7.49 9.26 -4.43
N GLU A 108 7.50 8.45 -3.38
CA GLU A 108 8.63 7.59 -3.01
C GLU A 108 9.08 6.69 -4.17
N LYS A 109 8.14 5.97 -4.80
CA LYS A 109 8.45 5.10 -5.92
C LYS A 109 9.08 5.86 -7.09
N ASN A 110 8.49 7.00 -7.47
CA ASN A 110 9.01 7.78 -8.59
C ASN A 110 10.34 8.47 -8.23
N LEU A 111 10.55 8.86 -6.97
CA LEU A 111 11.82 9.37 -6.48
C LEU A 111 12.93 8.31 -6.55
N LEU A 112 12.61 7.03 -6.33
CA LEU A 112 13.59 5.94 -6.51
C LEU A 112 13.91 5.64 -7.99
N ILE A 113 12.96 5.89 -8.90
CA ILE A 113 13.14 5.66 -10.35
C ILE A 113 13.93 6.81 -10.98
N PHE A 114 13.51 8.05 -10.72
CA PHE A 114 14.06 9.25 -11.33
C PHE A 114 15.07 9.96 -10.43
N GLY A 115 15.11 9.75 -9.13
CA GLY A 115 16.06 10.46 -8.26
C GLY A 115 15.74 11.95 -8.07
N TRP A 116 16.60 12.61 -7.29
CA TRP A 116 16.44 14.00 -6.87
C TRP A 116 16.62 14.99 -8.05
N GLY A 117 15.81 16.05 -8.10
CA GLY A 117 15.91 17.12 -9.10
C GLY A 117 15.12 16.87 -10.40
N ARG A 118 14.73 15.63 -10.70
CA ARG A 118 13.94 15.27 -11.90
C ARG A 118 12.43 15.40 -11.70
N TRP A 119 11.99 16.57 -11.24
CA TRP A 119 10.60 16.84 -10.85
C TRP A 119 9.61 16.69 -12.00
N LYS A 120 9.97 17.17 -13.20
CA LYS A 120 9.16 17.05 -14.41
C LYS A 120 8.89 15.60 -14.77
N ASP A 121 9.90 14.74 -14.68
CA ASP A 121 9.77 13.32 -14.98
C ASP A 121 8.86 12.64 -13.96
N ILE A 122 9.05 12.94 -12.67
CA ILE A 122 8.21 12.43 -11.59
C ILE A 122 6.74 12.85 -11.80
N LEU A 123 6.49 14.12 -12.12
CA LEU A 123 5.13 14.64 -12.38
C LEU A 123 4.48 13.97 -13.60
N THR A 124 5.26 13.77 -14.67
CA THR A 124 4.79 13.17 -15.92
C THR A 124 4.41 11.69 -15.74
N HIS A 125 5.19 10.93 -14.96
CA HIS A 125 5.00 9.49 -14.79
C HIS A 125 4.22 9.08 -13.53
N GLY A 126 4.13 9.96 -12.54
CA GLY A 126 3.59 9.65 -11.21
C GLY A 126 2.07 9.54 -11.11
N ARG A 127 1.32 9.97 -12.14
CA ARG A 127 -0.16 9.93 -12.20
C ARG A 127 -0.82 10.40 -10.90
N PHE A 128 -0.38 11.56 -10.41
CA PHE A 128 -0.87 12.17 -9.18
C PHE A 128 -2.32 12.62 -9.33
N LYS A 129 -3.09 12.51 -8.25
CA LYS A 129 -4.50 12.95 -8.25
C LYS A 129 -4.63 14.47 -8.25
N TRP A 130 -3.63 15.14 -7.70
CA TRP A 130 -3.59 16.58 -7.53
C TRP A 130 -2.69 17.22 -8.57
N HIS A 131 -3.05 18.44 -8.98
CA HIS A 131 -2.19 19.28 -9.79
C HIS A 131 -1.03 19.75 -8.91
N LEU A 132 0.11 19.09 -9.03
CA LEU A 132 1.36 19.44 -8.35
C LEU A 132 2.26 20.15 -9.35
N ASN A 133 2.87 21.24 -8.90
CA ASN A 133 3.97 21.86 -9.64
C ASN A 133 5.32 21.31 -9.15
N GLU A 134 6.42 21.69 -9.81
CA GLU A 134 7.76 21.22 -9.46
C GLU A 134 8.17 21.61 -8.02
N LYS A 135 7.77 22.80 -7.55
CA LYS A 135 8.06 23.27 -6.19
C LYS A 135 7.32 22.43 -5.14
N ASP A 136 6.06 22.09 -5.40
CA ASP A 136 5.29 21.19 -4.54
C ASP A 136 5.96 19.83 -4.46
N MET A 137 6.39 19.29 -5.62
CA MET A 137 7.07 18.00 -5.68
C MET A 137 8.39 18.01 -4.90
N GLU A 138 9.20 19.05 -5.07
CA GLU A 138 10.44 19.24 -4.31
C GLU A 138 10.15 19.28 -2.80
N MET A 139 9.15 20.04 -2.35
CA MET A 139 8.79 20.12 -0.94
C MET A 139 8.36 18.76 -0.36
N ILE A 140 7.58 17.98 -1.11
CA ILE A 140 7.15 16.65 -0.68
C ILE A 140 8.34 15.69 -0.58
N CYS A 141 9.18 15.65 -1.61
CA CYS A 141 10.37 14.81 -1.63
C CYS A 141 11.33 15.20 -0.50
N ARG A 142 11.53 16.50 -0.26
CA ARG A 142 12.31 17.03 0.86
C ARG A 142 11.76 16.53 2.19
N ALA A 143 10.46 16.68 2.43
CA ALA A 143 9.84 16.24 3.68
C ALA A 143 9.99 14.73 3.90
N LEU A 144 9.86 13.93 2.85
CA LEU A 144 10.06 12.48 2.89
C LEU A 144 11.51 12.14 3.28
N LEU A 145 12.49 12.76 2.63
CA LEU A 145 13.90 12.50 2.92
C LEU A 145 14.33 13.01 4.29
N VAL A 146 13.81 14.15 4.76
CA VAL A 146 14.03 14.62 6.16
C VAL A 146 13.54 13.57 7.14
N TYR A 147 12.35 12.98 6.90
CA TYR A 147 11.83 11.90 7.74
C TYR A 147 12.75 10.68 7.73
N CYS A 148 13.22 10.26 6.54
CA CYS A 148 14.18 9.17 6.42
C CYS A 148 15.47 9.45 7.22
N VAL A 149 16.09 10.63 7.06
CA VAL A 149 17.32 11.00 7.78
C VAL A 149 17.11 11.01 9.29
N LYS A 150 15.98 11.57 9.77
CA LYS A 150 15.64 11.63 11.20
C LYS A 150 15.56 10.24 11.84
N HIS A 151 15.06 9.25 11.11
CA HIS A 151 14.86 7.89 11.62
C HIS A 151 15.95 6.90 11.22
N TYR A 152 16.86 7.30 10.32
CA TYR A 152 17.99 6.47 9.91
C TYR A 152 19.00 6.33 11.05
N LYS A 153 19.47 5.11 11.31
CA LYS A 153 20.44 4.79 12.37
C LYS A 153 21.77 4.23 11.82
N GLY A 154 21.98 4.32 10.51
CA GLY A 154 23.20 3.84 9.85
C GLY A 154 24.27 4.93 9.75
N ASP A 155 25.05 4.88 8.67
CA ASP A 155 26.22 5.75 8.45
C ASP A 155 25.89 7.26 8.45
N GLU A 156 26.57 8.02 9.30
CA GLU A 156 26.45 9.48 9.40
C GLU A 156 26.89 10.20 8.12
N LYS A 157 27.81 9.62 7.33
CA LYS A 157 28.17 10.17 6.01
C LYS A 157 26.98 10.18 5.06
N ILE A 158 26.16 9.13 5.10
CA ILE A 158 24.93 9.06 4.31
C ILE A 158 23.92 10.11 4.80
N LYS A 159 23.77 10.28 6.13
CA LYS A 159 22.90 11.35 6.66
C LYS A 159 23.34 12.73 6.22
N SER A 160 24.63 13.03 6.33
CA SER A 160 25.21 14.31 5.92
C SER A 160 25.01 14.55 4.43
N PHE A 161 25.29 13.56 3.60
CA PHE A 161 25.07 13.64 2.15
C PHE A 161 23.61 13.95 1.80
N ILE A 162 22.66 13.21 2.40
CA ILE A 162 21.24 13.46 2.14
C ILE A 162 20.83 14.84 2.66
N TRP A 163 21.32 15.26 3.83
CA TRP A 163 21.04 16.59 4.38
C TRP A 163 21.54 17.71 3.46
N GLU A 164 22.75 17.60 2.93
CA GLU A 164 23.30 18.54 1.95
C GLU A 164 22.48 18.54 0.65
N LEU A 165 22.16 17.36 0.12
CA LEU A 165 21.35 17.18 -1.09
C LEU A 165 19.98 17.88 -0.97
N ILE A 166 19.34 17.74 0.20
CA ILE A 166 18.03 18.32 0.47
C ILE A 166 18.10 19.67 1.18
N THR A 167 19.23 20.34 1.28
CA THR A 167 19.27 21.71 1.82
C THR A 167 18.81 22.71 0.75
N PRO A 168 17.92 23.69 1.05
CA PRO A 168 17.42 24.63 0.04
C PRO A 168 18.57 25.40 -0.63
N THR A 169 18.73 25.22 -1.95
CA THR A 169 19.69 25.99 -2.74
C THR A 169 19.10 27.37 -3.05
N LYS A 170 19.88 28.43 -2.83
CA LYS A 170 19.43 29.83 -2.93
C LYS A 170 18.96 30.23 -4.34
N ASP A 171 19.36 29.50 -5.38
CA ASP A 171 19.09 29.87 -6.78
C ASP A 171 18.31 28.82 -7.60
N GLY A 172 17.72 27.81 -6.95
CA GLY A 172 16.94 26.76 -7.65
C GLY A 172 17.74 25.90 -8.64
N GLN A 173 19.07 26.09 -8.72
CA GLN A 173 19.96 25.22 -9.45
C GLN A 173 20.33 24.04 -8.55
N ALA A 174 19.66 22.91 -8.78
CA ALA A 174 20.13 21.63 -8.27
C ALA A 174 21.54 21.43 -8.85
N GLN A 175 22.55 21.28 -7.99
CA GLN A 175 23.88 20.88 -8.43
C GLN A 175 23.74 19.53 -9.15
N THR A 176 23.91 19.55 -10.47
CA THR A 176 24.02 18.35 -11.26
C THR A 176 25.23 17.60 -10.74
N LEU A 177 25.02 16.52 -9.97
CA LEU A 177 26.07 15.59 -9.60
C LEU A 177 26.57 14.97 -10.92
N GLN A 178 27.74 15.42 -11.38
CA GLN A 178 28.49 14.82 -12.49
C GLN A 178 29.23 13.58 -12.04
#